data_AF-A0A7C5N679-F1
#
_entry.id   AF-A0A7C5N679-F1
#
_cell.length_a   1.000
_cell.length_b   1.000
_cell.length_c   1.000
_cell.angle_alpha   90.00
_cell.angle_beta   90.00
_cell.angle_gamma   90.00
#
_symmetry.space_group_name_H-M   'P 1'
#
loop_
_entity.id
_entity.type
_entity.pdbx_description
1 polymer ?
#
loop_
_entity_poly.entity_id
_entity_poly.type
_entity_poly.pdbx_seq_one_letter_code
_entity_poly.pdbx_strand_id
1 'polypeptide(L)'
;MEELLPREERIHWILDKSARLVEGGAVPVSGLVLPTGRHFPDRYDGSPEALQRLLMRVAKHAGLSDLELEANLVVPEGESAGGSCSSGACGVPSATQKQVRRVEEMGEGYKVNIIANELGNPIILMTALVRAIGHIFLQEADLAHTFDRSDYDHGIDLTATMLGFGTILGNGAYVYRKG
;
A
#
# COMPACT_ATOMS: atom_id res chain seq x y z
N MET A 1 29.86 10.69 19.68
CA MET A 1 28.65 9.85 19.77
C MET A 1 27.49 10.76 19.38
N GLU A 2 27.51 11.18 18.12
CA GLU A 2 26.57 12.11 17.47
C GLU A 2 26.15 11.31 16.23
N GLU A 3 24.90 11.03 15.91
CA GLU A 3 23.68 11.83 16.00
C GLU A 3 22.53 10.80 15.98
N LEU A 4 21.97 10.44 17.15
CA LEU A 4 20.92 9.41 17.25
C LEU A 4 19.52 9.96 16.92
N LEU A 5 19.37 11.28 16.85
CA LEU A 5 18.08 11.93 16.64
C LEU A 5 18.00 12.53 15.22
N PRO A 6 16.81 12.50 14.58
CA PRO A 6 16.60 13.21 13.33
C PRO A 6 16.87 14.70 13.49
N ARG A 7 17.28 15.35 12.40
CA ARG A 7 17.40 16.82 12.33
C ARG A 7 16.08 17.48 12.72
N GLU A 8 16.15 18.66 13.34
CA GLU A 8 14.99 19.43 13.84
C GLU A 8 13.91 19.62 12.77
N GLU A 9 14.30 19.95 11.53
CA GLU A 9 13.38 20.07 10.39
C GLU A 9 12.53 18.81 10.17
N ARG A 10 13.13 17.62 10.33
CA ARG A 10 12.43 16.34 10.20
C ARG A 10 11.50 16.08 11.36
N ILE A 11 11.89 16.47 12.58
CA ILE A 11 11.02 16.36 13.75
C ILE A 11 9.79 17.25 13.55
N HIS A 12 9.98 18.51 13.13
CA HIS A 12 8.89 19.43 12.84
C HIS A 12 7.98 18.93 11.71
N TRP A 13 8.56 18.37 10.64
CA TRP A 13 7.77 17.74 9.59
C TRP A 13 6.90 16.61 10.13
N ILE A 14 7.46 15.67 10.91
CA ILE A 14 6.69 14.56 11.48
C ILE A 14 5.55 15.09 12.34
N LEU A 15 5.83 16.06 13.20
CA LEU A 15 4.83 16.62 14.12
C LEU A 15 3.73 17.41 13.40
N ASP A 16 4.07 18.30 12.46
CA ASP A 16 3.09 19.07 11.65
C ASP A 16 2.18 18.13 10.87
N LYS A 17 2.76 17.17 10.13
CA LYS A 17 1.97 16.24 9.33
C LYS A 17 1.11 15.33 10.19
N SER A 18 1.65 14.83 11.31
CA SER A 18 0.86 14.03 12.24
C SER A 18 -0.31 14.82 12.83
N ALA A 19 -0.11 16.08 13.18
CA ALA A 19 -1.19 16.92 13.70
C ALA A 19 -2.33 17.07 12.68
N ARG A 20 -2.02 17.41 11.43
CA ARG A 20 -3.01 17.50 10.34
C ARG A 20 -3.74 16.19 10.09
N LEU A 21 -3.00 15.07 10.15
CA LEU A 21 -3.57 13.74 10.01
C LEU A 21 -4.56 13.42 11.14
N VAL A 22 -4.22 13.73 12.41
CA VAL A 22 -5.16 13.56 13.53
C VAL A 22 -6.40 14.44 13.36
N GLU A 23 -6.23 15.71 12.97
CA GLU A 23 -7.33 16.64 12.72
C GLU A 23 -8.27 16.13 11.63
N GLY A 24 -7.73 15.51 10.58
CA GLY A 24 -8.49 14.84 9.53
C GLY A 24 -8.94 13.41 9.86
N GLY A 25 -8.78 12.96 11.11
CA GLY A 25 -9.35 11.70 11.60
C GLY A 25 -8.46 10.46 11.48
N ALA A 26 -7.16 10.61 11.20
CA ALA A 26 -6.20 9.50 11.15
C ALA A 26 -5.87 8.99 12.55
N VAL A 27 -6.83 8.33 13.18
CA VAL A 27 -6.70 7.67 14.48
C VAL A 27 -6.95 6.18 14.34
N PRO A 28 -6.22 5.33 15.07
CA PRO A 28 -6.31 3.89 14.89
C PRO A 28 -7.61 3.34 15.49
N VAL A 29 -8.59 3.01 14.65
CA VAL A 29 -9.89 2.48 15.11
C VAL A 29 -9.77 1.09 15.74
N SER A 30 -8.73 0.33 15.40
CA SER A 30 -8.42 -0.99 15.96
C SER A 30 -7.22 -0.99 16.90
N GLY A 31 -6.67 0.19 17.24
CA GLY A 31 -5.37 0.28 17.91
C GLY A 31 -4.23 -0.24 17.02
N LEU A 32 -3.20 -0.83 17.64
CA LEU A 32 -2.06 -1.40 16.91
C LEU A 32 -2.45 -2.71 16.21
N VAL A 33 -2.32 -2.74 14.88
CA VAL A 33 -2.67 -3.89 14.04
C VAL A 33 -1.44 -4.75 13.74
N LEU A 34 -1.48 -5.99 14.21
CA LEU A 34 -0.43 -6.99 14.03
C LEU A 34 -0.80 -8.01 12.93
N PRO A 35 0.15 -8.47 12.09
CA PRO A 35 -0.07 -9.49 11.06
C PRO A 35 -0.20 -10.89 11.68
N THR A 36 -1.26 -11.10 12.44
CA THR A 36 -1.54 -12.33 13.20
C THR A 36 -2.96 -12.78 12.95
N GLY A 37 -3.26 -14.05 13.23
CA GLY A 37 -4.61 -14.61 13.11
C GLY A 37 -5.68 -13.89 13.96
N ARG A 38 -5.27 -13.09 14.96
CA ARG A 38 -6.21 -12.26 15.73
C ARG A 38 -6.81 -11.11 14.91
N HIS A 39 -6.01 -10.47 14.06
CA HIS A 39 -6.47 -9.37 13.20
C HIS A 39 -6.86 -9.87 11.79
N PHE A 40 -6.18 -10.91 11.32
CA PHE A 40 -6.40 -11.51 10.01
C PHE A 40 -6.72 -13.01 10.15
N PRO A 41 -7.92 -13.38 10.63
CA PRO A 41 -8.30 -14.78 10.87
C PRO A 41 -8.64 -15.55 9.59
N ASP A 42 -8.93 -14.83 8.51
CA ASP A 42 -9.40 -15.40 7.26
C ASP A 42 -8.28 -16.23 6.60
N ARG A 43 -8.63 -17.43 6.11
CA ARG A 43 -7.69 -18.24 5.34
C ARG A 43 -7.35 -17.52 4.03
N TYR A 44 -6.05 -17.44 3.75
CA TYR A 44 -5.54 -16.91 2.49
C TYR A 44 -4.97 -18.03 1.63
N ASP A 45 -5.51 -18.18 0.42
CA ASP A 45 -5.10 -19.19 -0.56
C ASP A 45 -4.62 -18.56 -1.89
N GLY A 46 -4.45 -17.24 -1.93
CA GLY A 46 -4.03 -16.50 -3.12
C GLY A 46 -5.14 -16.28 -4.16
N SER A 47 -6.37 -16.75 -3.90
CA SER A 47 -7.51 -16.49 -4.78
C SER A 47 -7.90 -15.01 -4.81
N PRO A 48 -8.50 -14.51 -5.92
CA PRO A 48 -9.05 -13.16 -5.98
C PRO A 48 -10.04 -12.86 -4.83
N GLU A 49 -10.87 -13.84 -4.45
CA GLU A 49 -11.84 -13.68 -3.37
C GLU A 49 -11.16 -13.57 -2.00
N ALA A 50 -10.07 -14.32 -1.77
CA ALA A 50 -9.28 -14.19 -0.56
C ALA A 50 -8.54 -12.84 -0.50
N LEU A 51 -8.03 -12.36 -1.64
CA LEU A 51 -7.40 -11.05 -1.75
C LEU A 51 -8.40 -9.92 -1.48
N GLN A 52 -9.60 -10.00 -2.06
CA GLN A 52 -10.68 -9.06 -1.80
C GLN A 52 -11.05 -9.00 -0.31
N ARG A 53 -11.23 -10.16 0.34
CA ARG A 53 -11.51 -10.22 1.78
C ARG A 53 -10.38 -9.61 2.61
N LEU A 54 -9.14 -9.87 2.23
CA LEU A 54 -7.97 -9.31 2.90
C LEU A 54 -7.94 -7.78 2.76
N LEU A 55 -8.17 -7.24 1.56
CA LEU A 55 -8.27 -5.79 1.33
C LEU A 55 -9.35 -5.16 2.21
N MET A 56 -10.57 -5.72 2.21
CA MET A 56 -11.67 -5.23 3.05
C MET A 56 -11.34 -5.32 4.55
N ARG A 57 -10.59 -6.34 4.98
CA ARG A 57 -10.13 -6.47 6.37
C ARG A 57 -9.16 -5.35 6.75
N VAL A 58 -8.20 -5.04 5.87
CA VAL A 58 -7.27 -3.92 6.10
C VAL A 58 -8.03 -2.60 6.15
N ALA A 59 -8.95 -2.35 5.20
CA ALA A 59 -9.79 -1.16 5.19
C ALA A 59 -10.62 -1.01 6.47
N LYS A 60 -11.21 -2.11 6.96
CA LYS A 60 -11.94 -2.12 8.24
C LYS A 60 -11.06 -1.71 9.42
N HIS A 61 -9.80 -2.16 9.46
CA HIS A 61 -8.87 -1.75 10.51
C HIS A 61 -8.47 -0.27 10.46
N ALA A 62 -8.66 0.37 9.29
CA ALA A 62 -8.46 1.80 9.09
C ALA A 62 -9.75 2.63 9.26
N GLY A 63 -10.90 2.01 9.55
CA GLY A 63 -12.19 2.70 9.65
C GLY A 63 -12.81 3.04 8.30
N LEU A 64 -12.36 2.41 7.22
CA LEU A 64 -12.83 2.64 5.85
C LEU A 64 -13.74 1.50 5.34
N SER A 65 -14.53 0.90 6.23
CA SER A 65 -15.39 -0.25 5.87
C SER A 65 -16.54 0.08 4.95
N ASP A 66 -16.91 1.36 4.88
CA ASP A 66 -18.07 1.84 4.15
C ASP A 66 -17.74 2.20 2.69
N LEU A 67 -16.45 2.20 2.33
CA LEU A 67 -16.00 2.44 0.97
C LEU A 67 -16.16 1.20 0.10
N GLU A 68 -16.56 1.42 -1.15
CA GLU A 68 -16.50 0.40 -2.19
C GLU A 68 -15.04 0.21 -2.63
N LEU A 69 -14.46 -0.95 -2.35
CA LEU A 69 -13.08 -1.28 -2.72
C LEU A 69 -13.04 -2.55 -3.57
N GLU A 70 -12.24 -2.54 -4.63
CA GLU A 70 -12.01 -3.70 -5.50
C GLU A 70 -10.52 -4.03 -5.56
N ALA A 71 -10.15 -5.27 -5.22
CA ALA A 71 -8.81 -5.78 -5.44
C ALA A 71 -8.67 -6.28 -6.88
N ASN A 72 -7.76 -5.68 -7.65
CA ASN A 72 -7.47 -6.08 -9.02
C ASN A 72 -6.07 -6.70 -9.12
N LEU A 73 -5.98 -7.91 -9.66
CA LEU A 73 -4.70 -8.60 -9.86
C LEU A 73 -4.09 -8.19 -11.20
N VAL A 74 -2.87 -7.67 -11.15
CA VAL A 74 -2.12 -7.23 -12.33
C VAL A 74 -0.94 -8.17 -12.57
N VAL A 75 -0.96 -8.83 -13.72
CA VAL A 75 0.16 -9.65 -14.19
C VAL A 75 1.03 -8.79 -15.10
N PRO A 76 2.31 -8.55 -14.76
CA PRO A 76 3.22 -7.82 -15.64
C PRO A 76 3.36 -8.53 -16.99
N GLU A 77 3.38 -7.78 -18.09
CA GLU A 77 3.70 -8.32 -19.41
C GLU A 77 5.12 -8.91 -19.38
N GLY A 78 5.24 -10.23 -19.52
CA GLY A 78 6.49 -11.00 -19.44
C GLY A 78 6.43 -12.25 -18.57
N GLU A 79 5.41 -12.39 -17.71
CA GLU A 79 5.17 -13.59 -16.88
C GLU A 79 3.97 -14.43 -17.37
N SER A 80 3.65 -14.35 -18.67
CA SER A 80 2.70 -15.27 -19.30
C SER A 80 3.33 -16.66 -19.38
N ALA A 81 2.99 -17.53 -18.43
CA ALA A 81 3.20 -18.96 -18.54
C ALA A 81 2.39 -19.50 -19.75
N GLY A 82 3.04 -19.60 -20.90
CA GLY A 82 2.45 -20.12 -22.12
C GLY A 82 3.50 -20.21 -23.22
N GLY A 83 4.13 -21.39 -23.35
CA GLY A 83 5.12 -21.63 -24.39
C GLY A 83 4.52 -21.45 -25.78
N SER A 84 5.19 -20.65 -26.60
CA SER A 84 5.11 -20.74 -28.05
C SER A 84 6.46 -20.32 -28.63
N CYS A 85 7.14 -21.29 -29.22
CA CYS A 85 8.31 -21.08 -30.06
C CYS A 85 7.96 -20.12 -31.20
N SER A 86 8.65 -18.97 -31.29
CA SER A 86 8.75 -18.23 -32.55
C SER A 86 10.08 -17.50 -32.58
N SER A 87 11.00 -18.05 -33.37
CA SER A 87 12.21 -17.42 -33.86
C SER A 87 11.91 -16.05 -34.47
N GLY A 88 12.59 -14.99 -34.04
CA GLY A 88 12.42 -13.68 -34.66
C GLY A 88 13.14 -12.54 -33.96
N ALA A 89 14.38 -12.30 -34.39
CA ALA A 89 15.03 -11.01 -34.62
C ALA A 89 14.98 -9.88 -33.56
N CYS A 90 16.18 -9.43 -33.19
CA CYS A 90 16.48 -8.17 -32.53
C CYS A 90 15.67 -6.98 -33.06
N GLY A 91 15.11 -6.17 -32.16
CA GLY A 91 14.52 -4.88 -32.53
C GLY A 91 13.89 -4.14 -31.35
N VAL A 92 14.62 -3.10 -30.90
CA VAL A 92 14.19 -1.90 -30.15
C VAL A 92 13.49 -2.05 -28.78
N PRO A 93 13.95 -1.35 -27.73
CA PRO A 93 13.17 -1.16 -26.51
C PRO A 93 12.01 -0.22 -26.84
N SER A 94 10.86 -0.80 -27.19
CA SER A 94 9.64 -0.04 -27.44
C SER A 94 8.98 0.32 -26.11
N ALA A 95 8.79 1.64 -25.95
CA ALA A 95 7.72 2.28 -25.21
C ALA A 95 7.49 1.87 -23.75
N THR A 96 7.95 2.76 -22.85
CA THR A 96 7.23 3.18 -21.64
C THR A 96 6.32 2.11 -21.04
N GLN A 97 6.86 1.22 -20.20
CA GLN A 97 6.04 0.43 -19.29
C GLN A 97 5.12 1.43 -18.56
N LYS A 98 3.82 1.41 -18.88
CA LYS A 98 2.84 2.19 -18.13
C LYS A 98 2.95 1.71 -16.69
N GLN A 99 3.51 2.55 -15.83
CA GLN A 99 3.59 2.27 -14.41
C GLN A 99 2.16 2.10 -13.92
N VAL A 100 1.79 0.87 -13.57
CA VAL A 100 0.48 0.53 -13.05
C VAL A 100 0.28 1.33 -11.76
N ARG A 101 -0.77 2.16 -11.73
CA ARG A 101 -1.08 2.94 -10.53
C ARG A 101 -1.56 1.99 -9.44
N ARG A 102 -1.07 2.13 -8.21
CA ARG A 102 -1.48 1.24 -7.10
C ARG A 102 -2.96 1.39 -6.76
N VAL A 103 -3.46 2.62 -6.81
CA VAL A 103 -4.85 2.98 -6.50
C VAL A 103 -5.42 3.74 -7.69
N GLU A 104 -6.62 3.37 -8.11
CA GLU A 104 -7.42 4.07 -9.12
C GLU A 104 -8.81 4.34 -8.57
N GLU A 105 -9.31 5.55 -8.72
CA GLU A 105 -10.68 5.91 -8.36
C GLU A 105 -11.66 5.32 -9.38
N MET A 106 -12.81 4.85 -8.90
CA MET A 106 -13.86 4.20 -9.67
C MET A 106 -15.24 4.66 -9.23
N GLY A 107 -15.80 5.70 -9.86
CA GLY A 107 -17.14 6.16 -9.52
C GLY A 107 -17.23 6.58 -8.05
N GLU A 108 -17.87 5.76 -7.21
CA GLU A 108 -18.04 5.98 -5.76
C GLU A 108 -17.01 5.20 -4.90
N GLY A 109 -16.01 4.55 -5.51
CA GLY A 109 -15.06 3.68 -4.81
C GLY A 109 -13.65 3.69 -5.39
N TYR A 110 -12.86 2.69 -4.99
CA TYR A 110 -11.46 2.55 -5.40
C TYR A 110 -11.09 1.14 -5.84
N LYS A 111 -10.23 1.07 -6.84
CA LYS A 111 -9.52 -0.14 -7.25
C LYS A 111 -8.12 -0.14 -6.69
N VAL A 112 -7.73 -1.24 -6.06
CA VAL A 112 -6.37 -1.48 -5.58
C VAL A 112 -5.72 -2.52 -6.46
N ASN A 113 -4.75 -2.08 -7.26
CA ASN A 113 -3.99 -2.93 -8.16
C ASN A 113 -2.88 -3.66 -7.39
N ILE A 114 -2.89 -4.98 -7.39
CA ILE A 114 -1.89 -5.84 -6.74
C ILE A 114 -1.08 -6.55 -7.81
N ILE A 115 0.25 -6.49 -7.72
CA ILE A 115 1.11 -7.16 -8.69
C ILE A 115 1.15 -8.65 -8.34
N ALA A 116 1.00 -9.53 -9.33
CA ALA A 116 0.84 -10.97 -9.07
C ALA A 116 1.97 -11.61 -8.25
N ASN A 117 3.20 -11.12 -8.40
CA ASN A 117 4.35 -11.57 -7.61
C ASN A 117 4.26 -11.24 -6.11
N GLU A 118 3.41 -10.29 -5.71
CA GLU A 118 3.20 -9.92 -4.31
C GLU A 118 2.40 -10.98 -3.56
N LEU A 119 1.53 -11.74 -4.25
CA LEU A 119 0.67 -12.76 -3.63
C LEU A 119 1.49 -13.89 -2.97
N GLY A 120 2.70 -14.15 -3.48
CA GLY A 120 3.60 -15.17 -2.96
C GLY A 120 4.33 -14.79 -1.67
N ASN A 121 4.30 -13.52 -1.26
CA ASN A 121 5.00 -13.03 -0.08
C ASN A 121 4.05 -12.22 0.82
N PRO A 122 3.59 -12.79 1.96
CA PRO A 122 2.66 -12.12 2.86
C PRO A 122 3.15 -10.78 3.39
N ILE A 123 4.46 -10.60 3.60
CA ILE A 123 5.00 -9.31 4.07
C ILE A 123 4.84 -8.26 2.97
N ILE A 124 5.25 -8.57 1.74
CA ILE A 124 5.13 -7.64 0.61
C ILE A 124 3.66 -7.29 0.33
N LEU A 125 2.79 -8.30 0.27
CA LEU A 125 1.36 -8.10 0.03
C LEU A 125 0.74 -7.20 1.11
N MET A 126 0.99 -7.49 2.38
CA MET A 126 0.43 -6.71 3.48
C MET A 126 0.93 -5.28 3.47
N THR A 127 2.24 -5.06 3.23
CA THR A 127 2.81 -3.72 3.10
C THR A 127 2.19 -2.95 1.93
N ALA A 128 1.98 -3.59 0.79
CA ALA A 128 1.32 -2.97 -0.36
C ALA A 128 -0.13 -2.57 -0.07
N LEU A 129 -0.90 -3.45 0.59
CA LEU A 129 -2.28 -3.18 0.96
C LEU A 129 -2.40 -2.03 1.97
N VAL A 130 -1.60 -2.01 3.04
CA VAL A 130 -1.69 -0.93 4.04
C VAL A 130 -1.28 0.42 3.46
N ARG A 131 -0.32 0.45 2.51
CA ARG A 131 0.03 1.67 1.77
C ARG A 131 -1.09 2.13 0.85
N ALA A 132 -1.75 1.20 0.15
CA ALA A 132 -2.91 1.55 -0.66
C ALA A 132 -4.04 2.15 0.19
N ILE A 133 -4.30 1.59 1.36
CA ILE A 133 -5.29 2.11 2.31
C ILE A 133 -4.86 3.47 2.90
N GLY A 134 -3.59 3.66 3.24
CA GLY A 134 -3.09 4.98 3.66
C GLY A 134 -3.25 6.03 2.57
N HIS A 135 -3.03 5.67 1.31
CA HIS A 135 -3.29 6.56 0.17
C HIS A 135 -4.78 6.89 0.03
N ILE A 136 -5.66 5.88 0.06
CA ILE A 136 -7.12 6.09 -0.03
C ILE A 136 -7.60 7.00 1.11
N PHE A 137 -7.11 6.80 2.34
CA PHE A 137 -7.44 7.68 3.46
C PHE A 137 -7.09 9.15 3.18
N LEU A 138 -5.90 9.41 2.62
CA LEU A 138 -5.50 10.78 2.26
C LEU A 138 -6.41 11.41 1.19
N GLN A 139 -6.97 10.61 0.28
CA GLN A 139 -7.90 11.11 -0.73
C GLN A 139 -9.27 11.40 -0.10
N GLU A 140 -9.80 10.45 0.66
CA GLU A 140 -11.12 10.57 1.32
C GLU A 140 -11.18 11.68 2.36
N ALA A 141 -10.10 11.88 3.11
CA ALA A 141 -10.01 12.96 4.10
C ALA A 141 -9.68 14.33 3.49
N ASP A 142 -9.51 14.43 2.16
CA ASP A 142 -8.97 15.59 1.45
C ASP A 142 -7.67 16.10 2.09
N LEU A 143 -6.73 15.20 2.39
CA LEU A 143 -5.44 15.52 3.01
C LEU A 143 -4.26 15.34 2.06
N ALA A 144 -4.50 14.84 0.84
CA ALA A 144 -3.44 14.64 -0.15
C ALA A 144 -2.65 15.93 -0.43
N HIS A 145 -3.33 17.09 -0.41
CA HIS A 145 -2.72 18.39 -0.63
C HIS A 145 -1.79 18.86 0.52
N THR A 146 -1.81 18.19 1.67
CA THR A 146 -0.96 18.54 2.81
C THR A 146 0.49 18.06 2.66
N PHE A 147 0.76 17.21 1.66
CA PHE A 147 2.07 16.65 1.35
C PHE A 147 2.54 17.13 -0.03
N ASP A 148 3.79 17.58 -0.09
CA ASP A 148 4.44 17.85 -1.37
C ASP A 148 4.66 16.55 -2.15
N ARG A 149 4.80 16.67 -3.47
CA ARG A 149 4.99 15.50 -4.35
C ARG A 149 6.20 14.65 -3.98
N SER A 150 7.28 15.25 -3.47
CA SER A 150 8.48 14.52 -3.04
C SER A 150 8.27 13.71 -1.76
N ASP A 151 7.26 14.09 -0.97
CA ASP A 151 7.02 13.56 0.37
C ASP A 151 5.78 12.68 0.42
N TYR A 152 5.01 12.62 -0.67
CA TYR A 152 3.71 11.95 -0.71
C TYR A 152 3.78 10.48 -0.27
N ASP A 153 4.79 9.73 -0.74
CA ASP A 153 4.99 8.34 -0.34
C ASP A 153 5.34 8.20 1.16
N HIS A 154 6.10 9.15 1.71
CA HIS A 154 6.36 9.21 3.16
C HIS A 154 5.10 9.59 3.94
N GLY A 155 4.26 10.45 3.37
CA GLY A 155 2.95 10.82 3.91
C GLY A 155 1.99 9.63 3.96
N ILE A 156 1.99 8.78 2.94
CA ILE A 156 1.24 7.51 2.92
C ILE A 156 1.71 6.59 4.05
N ASP A 157 3.02 6.41 4.21
CA ASP A 157 3.58 5.55 5.27
C ASP A 157 3.29 6.11 6.67
N LEU A 158 3.37 7.43 6.85
CA LEU A 158 2.99 8.10 8.09
C LEU A 158 1.49 7.90 8.39
N THR A 159 0.64 8.11 7.40
CA THR A 159 -0.81 7.93 7.51
C THR A 159 -1.15 6.50 7.90
N ALA A 160 -0.62 5.51 7.18
CA ALA A 160 -0.83 4.11 7.51
C ALA A 160 -0.27 3.74 8.90
N THR A 161 0.84 4.34 9.32
CA THR A 161 1.36 4.19 10.69
C THR A 161 0.37 4.71 11.73
N MET A 162 -0.19 5.91 11.51
CA MET A 162 -1.17 6.54 12.40
C MET A 162 -2.50 5.78 12.45
N LEU A 163 -2.90 5.14 11.35
CA LEU A 163 -4.05 4.23 11.30
C LEU A 163 -3.80 2.89 12.03
N GLY A 164 -2.60 2.67 12.56
CA GLY A 164 -2.26 1.51 13.41
C GLY A 164 -1.44 0.43 12.70
N PHE A 165 -0.99 0.64 11.45
CA PHE A 165 -0.26 -0.36 10.66
C PHE A 165 1.28 -0.28 10.78
N GLY A 166 1.81 0.49 11.73
CA GLY A 166 3.25 0.73 11.86
C GLY A 166 4.10 -0.55 11.93
N THR A 167 3.62 -1.59 12.62
CA THR A 167 4.33 -2.90 12.69
C THR A 167 4.35 -3.64 11.35
N ILE A 168 3.29 -3.51 10.54
CA ILE A 168 3.22 -4.13 9.20
C ILE A 168 4.17 -3.42 8.25
N LEU A 169 4.19 -2.09 8.27
CA LEU A 169 5.14 -1.29 7.50
C LEU A 169 6.59 -1.58 7.90
N GLY A 170 6.87 -1.65 9.20
CA GLY A 170 8.19 -1.98 9.74
C GLY A 170 8.70 -3.35 9.27
N ASN A 171 7.84 -4.36 9.21
CA ASN A 171 8.19 -5.68 8.68
C ASN A 171 8.58 -5.61 7.19
N GLY A 172 7.89 -4.77 6.40
CA GLY A 172 8.15 -4.58 4.97
C GLY A 172 9.39 -3.75 4.67
N ALA A 173 9.80 -2.87 5.58
CA ALA A 173 10.91 -1.93 5.36
C ALA A 173 12.27 -2.61 5.12
N TYR A 174 12.46 -3.86 5.58
CA TYR A 174 13.70 -4.62 5.41
C TYR A 174 13.69 -5.61 4.24
N VAL A 175 12.61 -5.62 3.44
CA VAL A 175 12.53 -6.50 2.27
C VAL A 175 13.34 -5.88 1.13
N TYR A 176 14.65 -6.14 1.12
CA TYR A 176 15.51 -5.82 0.01
C TYR A 176 15.27 -6.81 -1.13
N ARG A 177 14.77 -6.33 -2.27
CA ARG A 177 14.81 -7.11 -3.51
C ARG A 177 16.25 -7.12 -4.00
N LYS A 178 16.98 -8.23 -3.78
CA LYS A 178 18.19 -8.48 -4.56
C LYS A 178 17.76 -8.54 -6.02
N GLY A 179 18.28 -7.61 -6.81
CA GLY A 179 18.14 -7.64 -8.27
C GLY A 179 18.79 -8.87 -8.86
#